data_AF-K1YBR2-F1
#
_entry.id   AF-K1YBR2-F1
#
_cell.length_a   1.000
_cell.length_b   1.000
_cell.length_c   1.000
_cell.angle_alpha   90.00
_cell.angle_beta   90.00
_cell.angle_gamma   90.00
#
_symmetry.space_group_name_H-M   'P 1'
#
loop_
_entity.id
_entity.type
_entity.pdbx_description
1 polymer ?
#
loop_
_entity_poly.entity_id
_entity_poly.type
_entity_poly.pdbx_seq_one_letter_code
_entity_poly.pdbx_strand_id
1 'polypeptide(L)'
;MMDRKLTIGGHSFASRLFTGTGKFAAREWIPKMLGASGSEMITVALRRIDQDGTPENILDFIPKGVVLLPNTSGARTAEEA
;
A
#
# COMPACT_ATOMS: atom_id res chain seq x y z
N MET A 1 -17.74 21.33 10.60
CA MET A 1 -16.49 20.88 11.26
C MET A 1 -15.45 20.70 10.17
N MET A 2 -14.27 21.33 10.28
CA MET A 2 -13.14 20.96 9.42
C MET A 2 -12.67 19.58 9.85
N ASP A 3 -12.73 18.61 8.95
CA ASP A 3 -12.28 17.27 9.26
C ASP A 3 -10.76 17.31 9.49
N ARG A 4 -10.33 16.91 10.69
CA ARG A 4 -8.92 17.01 11.09
C ARG A 4 -8.13 15.96 10.33
N LYS A 5 -7.06 16.36 9.64
CA LYS A 5 -6.13 15.42 8.99
C LYS A 5 -5.53 14.43 10.00
N LEU A 6 -5.34 13.18 9.58
CA LEU A 6 -4.64 12.15 10.34
C LEU A 6 -3.14 12.31 10.10
N THR A 7 -2.32 12.37 11.16
CA THR A 7 -0.85 12.43 11.03
C THR A 7 -0.22 11.17 11.60
N ILE A 8 0.61 10.49 10.81
CA ILE A 8 1.37 9.28 11.22
C ILE A 8 2.81 9.46 10.73
N GLY A 9 3.80 9.35 11.62
CA GLY A 9 5.21 9.39 11.24
C GLY A 9 5.65 10.64 10.45
N GLY A 10 4.99 11.78 10.68
CA GLY A 10 5.26 13.03 9.94
C GLY A 10 4.48 13.19 8.62
N HIS A 11 3.77 12.16 8.17
CA HIS A 11 2.88 12.24 7.00
C HIS A 11 1.45 12.60 7.42
N SER A 12 0.81 13.53 6.71
CA SER A 12 -0.58 13.90 6.94
C SER A 12 -1.49 13.38 5.83
N PHE A 13 -2.59 12.76 6.23
CA PHE A 13 -3.59 12.14 5.38
C PHE A 13 -4.94 12.83 5.56
N ALA A 14 -5.59 13.19 4.45
CA ALA A 14 -6.99 13.59 4.44
C ALA A 14 -7.92 12.36 4.54
N SER A 15 -7.54 11.25 3.90
CA SER A 15 -8.24 9.98 3.98
C SER A 15 -7.79 9.18 5.20
N ARG A 16 -8.75 8.58 5.90
CA ARG A 16 -8.52 7.64 7.01
C ARG A 16 -8.71 6.19 6.59
N LEU A 17 -9.00 5.96 5.31
CA LEU A 17 -9.07 4.64 4.72
C LEU A 17 -7.71 4.28 4.15
N PHE A 18 -7.08 3.24 4.69
CA PHE A 18 -5.86 2.66 4.15
C PHE A 18 -6.18 1.32 3.50
N THR A 19 -5.54 1.06 2.38
CA THR A 19 -5.86 -0.08 1.50
C THR A 19 -4.70 -1.07 1.42
N GLY A 20 -4.96 -2.31 1.02
CA GLY A 20 -3.93 -3.30 0.77
C GLY A 20 -3.96 -3.80 -0.68
N THR A 21 -2.90 -4.49 -1.10
CA THR A 21 -2.76 -4.99 -2.49
C THR A 21 -3.25 -6.42 -2.71
N GLY A 22 -3.65 -7.14 -1.66
CA GLY A 22 -3.51 -8.60 -1.67
C GLY A 22 -4.57 -9.47 -2.36
N LYS A 23 -5.66 -8.90 -2.89
CA LYS A 23 -6.82 -9.67 -3.39
C LYS A 23 -7.35 -9.21 -4.75
N PHE A 24 -6.61 -8.39 -5.48
CA PHE A 24 -7.00 -8.00 -6.83
C PHE A 24 -6.73 -9.13 -7.82
N ALA A 25 -7.69 -9.38 -8.72
CA ALA A 25 -7.54 -10.38 -9.78
C ALA A 25 -6.43 -10.01 -10.78
N ALA A 26 -6.12 -8.71 -10.89
CA ALA A 26 -5.06 -8.18 -11.75
C ALA A 26 -4.52 -6.86 -11.14
N ARG A 27 -3.24 -6.55 -11.32
CA ARG A 27 -2.57 -5.43 -10.64
C ARG A 27 -3.01 -4.06 -11.18
N GLU A 28 -3.52 -4.00 -12.40
CA GLU A 28 -4.08 -2.84 -13.09
C GLU A 28 -5.32 -2.28 -12.36
N TRP A 29 -5.92 -3.04 -11.44
CA TRP A 29 -7.00 -2.57 -10.59
C TRP A 29 -6.53 -1.66 -9.45
N ILE A 30 -5.26 -1.77 -9.03
CA ILE A 30 -4.70 -0.96 -7.94
C ILE A 30 -4.85 0.55 -8.19
N PRO A 31 -4.43 1.12 -9.33
CA PRO A 31 -4.57 2.56 -9.56
C PRO A 31 -6.04 3.00 -9.62
N LYS A 32 -6.93 2.19 -10.21
CA LYS A 32 -8.37 2.47 -10.27
C LYS A 32 -9.00 2.49 -8.87
N MET A 33 -8.65 1.51 -8.04
CA MET A 33 -9.12 1.43 -6.66
C MET A 33 -8.60 2.60 -5.81
N LEU A 34 -7.32 2.97 -5.96
CA LEU A 34 -6.75 4.11 -5.23
C LEU A 34 -7.47 5.41 -5.61
N GLY A 35 -7.73 5.62 -6.90
CA GLY A 35 -8.49 6.78 -7.38
C GLY A 35 -9.93 6.81 -6.85
N ALA A 36 -10.62 5.66 -6.82
CA ALA A 36 -11.99 5.59 -6.34
C ALA A 36 -12.12 5.70 -4.81
N SER A 37 -11.18 5.14 -4.06
CA SER A 37 -11.19 5.13 -2.59
C SER A 37 -10.67 6.42 -1.97
N GLY A 38 -9.88 7.20 -2.71
CA GLY A 38 -9.14 8.35 -2.17
C GLY A 38 -8.09 7.94 -1.12
N SER A 39 -7.71 6.67 -1.09
CA SER A 39 -6.69 6.17 -0.16
C SER A 39 -5.33 6.76 -0.51
N GLU A 40 -4.71 7.38 0.48
CA GLU A 40 -3.39 8.02 0.36
C GLU A 40 -2.26 7.10 0.87
N MET A 41 -2.59 5.91 1.38
CA MET A 41 -1.63 4.90 1.84
C MET A 41 -2.06 3.50 1.40
N ILE A 42 -1.10 2.73 0.87
CA ILE A 42 -1.32 1.34 0.49
C ILE A 42 -0.29 0.40 1.14
N THR A 43 -0.76 -0.73 1.65
CA THR A 43 0.10 -1.74 2.26
C THR A 43 0.59 -2.76 1.23
N VAL A 44 1.88 -3.11 1.33
CA VAL A 44 2.51 -4.12 0.46
C VAL A 44 3.22 -5.16 1.33
N ALA A 45 2.93 -6.44 1.10
CA ALA A 45 3.63 -7.51 1.80
C ALA A 45 5.07 -7.59 1.30
N LEU A 46 6.06 -7.50 2.20
CA LEU A 46 7.49 -7.48 1.84
C LEU A 46 7.91 -8.66 0.96
N ARG A 47 7.34 -9.85 1.21
CA ARG A 47 7.58 -11.08 0.44
C ARG A 47 7.14 -11.02 -1.03
N ARG A 48 6.40 -9.98 -1.45
CA ARG A 48 5.88 -9.77 -2.82
C ARG A 48 6.63 -8.68 -3.58
N ILE A 49 7.64 -8.09 -2.97
CA ILE A 49 8.56 -7.18 -3.64
C ILE A 49 9.68 -8.08 -4.15
N ASP A 50 9.49 -8.63 -5.35
CA ASP A 50 10.42 -9.58 -5.95
C ASP A 50 11.82 -8.95 -6.08
N GLN A 51 12.85 -9.64 -5.59
CA GLN A 51 14.26 -9.26 -5.77
C GLN A 51 14.86 -9.88 -7.06
N ASP A 52 14.14 -10.81 -7.71
CA ASP A 52 14.70 -11.72 -8.73
C ASP A 52 14.02 -11.63 -10.12
N GLY A 53 13.81 -10.42 -10.64
CA GLY A 53 13.68 -10.21 -12.09
C GLY A 53 12.41 -10.74 -12.77
N THR A 54 11.30 -10.94 -12.04
CA THR A 54 9.98 -11.22 -12.62
C THR A 54 9.36 -9.97 -13.28
N PRO A 55 8.53 -10.11 -14.34
CA PRO A 55 8.33 -9.03 -15.32
C PRO A 55 7.47 -7.83 -14.88
N GLU A 56 6.89 -7.83 -13.68
CA GLU A 56 5.99 -6.76 -13.25
C GLU A 56 6.06 -6.57 -11.74
N ASN A 57 6.77 -5.54 -11.30
CA ASN A 57 6.87 -5.20 -9.89
C ASN A 57 5.54 -4.54 -9.46
N ILE A 58 4.99 -4.95 -8.32
CA ILE A 58 3.75 -4.35 -7.79
C ILE A 58 3.86 -2.84 -7.58
N LEU A 59 5.07 -2.35 -7.36
CA LEU A 59 5.37 -0.92 -7.22
C LEU A 59 5.06 -0.14 -8.50
N ASP A 60 5.13 -0.77 -9.67
CA ASP A 60 4.88 -0.14 -10.96
C ASP A 60 3.39 0.26 -11.13
N PHE A 61 2.50 -0.37 -10.36
CA PHE A 61 1.06 -0.12 -10.37
C PHE A 61 0.61 0.90 -9.30
N ILE A 62 1.54 1.36 -8.45
CA ILE A 62 1.24 2.28 -7.36
C ILE A 62 1.61 3.71 -7.78
N PRO A 63 0.66 4.68 -7.78
CA PRO A 63 0.96 6.06 -8.12
C PRO A 63 2.00 6.68 -7.17
N LYS A 64 2.91 7.49 -7.72
CA LYS A 64 4.05 8.11 -6.99
C LYS A 64 3.69 8.98 -5.77
N GLY A 65 2.43 9.38 -5.62
CA GLY A 65 1.94 10.19 -4.49
C GLY A 65 1.33 9.39 -3.33
N VAL A 66 1.16 8.07 -3.48
CA VAL A 66 0.59 7.21 -2.44
C VAL A 66 1.72 6.71 -1.53
N VAL A 67 1.51 6.83 -0.22
CA VAL A 67 2.47 6.34 0.78
C VAL A 67 2.46 4.82 0.79
N LEU A 68 3.64 4.23 0.66
CA LEU A 68 3.83 2.79 0.78
C LEU A 68 4.03 2.41 2.25
N LEU A 69 3.23 1.47 2.73
CA LEU A 69 3.40 0.88 4.06
C LEU A 69 3.78 -0.61 3.92
N PRO A 70 5.08 -0.97 3.99
CA PRO A 70 5.48 -2.37 4.00
C PRO A 70 4.88 -3.07 5.23
N ASN A 71 4.48 -4.33 5.06
CA ASN A 71 4.02 -5.16 6.16
C ASN A 71 4.63 -6.56 6.12
N THR A 72 4.63 -7.20 7.28
CA THR A 72 5.28 -8.48 7.57
C THR A 72 4.32 -9.67 7.41
N SER A 73 3.28 -9.55 6.57
CA SER A 73 2.33 -10.66 6.33
C SER A 73 3.07 -11.94 5.95
N GLY A 74 2.80 -13.01 6.71
CA GLY A 74 3.46 -14.31 6.58
C GLY A 74 4.59 -14.55 7.56
N ALA A 75 5.00 -13.55 8.35
CA ALA A 75 5.83 -13.77 9.54
C ALA A 75 5.02 -14.49 10.63
N ARG A 76 5.66 -15.43 11.32
CA ARG A 76 5.11 -16.23 12.43
C ARG A 76 5.82 -15.96 13.75
N THR A 77 7.02 -15.40 13.71
CA THR A 77 7.79 -14.99 14.89
C THR A 77 8.19 -13.53 14.80
N ALA A 78 8.70 -12.97 15.89
CA ALA A 78 9.22 -11.61 15.90
C ALA A 78 10.50 -11.48 15.05
N GLU A 79 11.32 -12.52 14.99
CA GLU A 79 12.53 -12.55 14.17
C GLU A 79 12.23 -12.60 12.67
N GLU A 80 11.08 -13.13 12.27
CA GLU A 80 10.62 -13.13 10.88
C GLU A 80 9.97 -11.80 10.44
N ALA A 81 9.62 -10.92 11.38
CA ALA A 81 8.91 -9.66 11.15
C ALA A 81 9.89 -8.49 11.00
#